data_AF-A0A2I0QIY2-F1
#
_entry.id   AF-A0A2I0QIY2-F1
#
_cell.length_a   1.000
_cell.length_b   1.000
_cell.length_c   1.000
_cell.angle_alpha   90.00
_cell.angle_beta   90.00
_cell.angle_gamma   90.00
#
_symmetry.space_group_name_H-M   'P 1'
#
loop_
_entity.id
_entity.type
_entity.pdbx_description
1 polymer ?
#
loop_
_entity_poly.entity_id
_entity_poly.type
_entity_poly.pdbx_seq_one_letter_code
_entity_poly.pdbx_strand_id
1 'polypeptide(L)'
;AIVYNFEKLPEDVRNLLFKLAEKDSAAEYVARAIVYNFEKLPEDVGNKLLFELAKKDSAAEYVARAIVYNFEKLPEDVRNLLFELAEKDSAAEYVARAIVYNFDKLPEDVRNLLFELAEKDSAAEYVAQAVAENFEELPEDVRNKLLFKLAKKDSAAGDVARAVAKNFDKLPEDVGNKLLFKLAEKDSAAEDVARAIAYNFDKLPDDVRNKLLFELAKKDSQKRTLLLGMLHGRF
;
A
#
# COMPACT_ATOMS: atom_id res chain seq x y z
N ALA A 1 -23.55 -6.60 14.86
CA ALA A 1 -24.64 -6.58 15.87
C ALA A 1 -24.10 -6.44 17.30
N ILE A 2 -23.16 -7.30 17.74
CA ILE A 2 -22.61 -7.28 19.11
C ILE A 2 -21.90 -5.95 19.42
N VAL A 3 -20.88 -5.57 18.64
CA VAL A 3 -20.12 -4.32 18.85
C VAL A 3 -21.03 -3.08 18.88
N TYR A 4 -21.96 -2.98 17.92
CA TYR A 4 -22.87 -1.84 17.81
C TYR A 4 -23.82 -1.66 19.00
N ASN A 5 -24.21 -2.76 19.67
CA ASN A 5 -25.15 -2.74 20.80
C ASN A 5 -24.48 -3.10 22.13
N PHE A 6 -23.15 -3.03 22.21
CA PHE A 6 -22.37 -3.66 23.29
C PHE A 6 -22.92 -3.35 24.69
N GLU A 7 -23.14 -2.08 25.00
CA GLU A 7 -23.64 -1.65 26.32
C GLU A 7 -25.04 -2.16 26.66
N LYS A 8 -25.88 -2.45 25.65
CA LYS A 8 -27.26 -2.92 25.83
C LYS A 8 -27.36 -4.43 25.98
N LEU A 9 -26.26 -5.16 25.76
CA LEU A 9 -26.25 -6.61 25.75
C LEU A 9 -25.95 -7.18 27.14
N PRO A 10 -26.55 -8.34 27.48
CA PRO A 10 -26.14 -9.14 28.63
C PRO A 10 -24.63 -9.44 28.64
N GLU A 11 -24.06 -9.56 29.83
CA GLU A 11 -22.61 -9.73 30.02
C GLU A 11 -22.05 -10.98 29.34
N ASP A 12 -22.77 -12.09 29.37
CA ASP A 12 -22.43 -13.33 28.69
C ASP A 12 -22.31 -13.13 27.16
N VAL A 13 -23.21 -12.34 26.57
CA VAL A 13 -23.16 -11.98 25.15
C VAL A 13 -21.98 -11.05 24.85
N ARG A 14 -21.68 -10.09 25.73
CA ARG A 14 -20.49 -9.24 25.59
C ARG A 14 -19.20 -10.08 25.62
N ASN A 15 -19.13 -11.07 26.52
CA ASN A 15 -17.99 -11.97 26.66
C ASN A 15 -17.78 -12.89 25.44
N LEU A 16 -18.81 -13.12 24.61
CA LEU A 16 -18.64 -13.82 23.34
C LEU A 16 -17.72 -13.05 22.38
N LEU A 17 -17.67 -11.72 22.45
CA LEU A 17 -16.82 -10.91 21.57
C LEU A 17 -15.33 -11.25 21.77
N PHE A 18 -14.90 -11.38 23.02
CA PHE A 18 -13.53 -11.79 23.36
C PHE A 18 -13.24 -13.23 22.93
N LYS A 19 -14.17 -14.16 23.21
CA LYS A 19 -14.04 -15.56 22.77
C LYS A 19 -13.96 -15.71 21.24
N LEU A 20 -14.57 -14.79 20.49
CA LEU A 20 -14.47 -14.75 19.04
C LEU A 20 -13.15 -14.13 18.58
N ALA A 21 -12.65 -13.10 19.26
CA ALA A 21 -11.35 -12.49 18.98
C ALA A 21 -10.19 -13.48 19.14
N GLU A 22 -10.29 -14.38 20.13
CA GLU A 22 -9.28 -15.42 20.39
C GLU A 22 -9.21 -16.49 19.28
N LYS A 23 -10.30 -16.68 18.52
CA LYS A 23 -10.40 -17.71 17.47
C LYS A 23 -9.94 -17.16 16.13
N ASP A 24 -8.92 -17.78 15.53
CA ASP A 24 -8.35 -17.33 14.25
C ASP A 24 -9.41 -17.21 13.12
N SER A 25 -10.38 -18.13 13.08
CA SER A 25 -11.47 -18.15 12.10
C SER A 25 -12.53 -17.06 12.29
N ALA A 26 -12.53 -16.38 13.44
CA ALA A 26 -13.48 -15.32 13.77
C ALA A 26 -12.81 -13.96 13.99
N ALA A 27 -11.50 -13.92 14.24
CA ALA A 27 -10.72 -12.72 14.56
C ALA A 27 -10.89 -11.62 13.51
N GLU A 28 -10.82 -11.96 12.22
CA GLU A 28 -11.05 -11.01 11.12
C GLU A 28 -12.41 -10.30 11.22
N TYR A 29 -13.48 -11.07 11.46
CA TYR A 29 -14.83 -10.52 11.56
C TYR A 29 -15.01 -9.62 12.77
N VAL A 30 -14.36 -9.96 13.89
CA VAL A 30 -14.35 -9.11 15.09
C VAL A 30 -13.60 -7.82 14.80
N ALA A 31 -12.39 -7.90 14.24
CA ALA A 31 -11.58 -6.75 13.89
C ALA A 31 -12.31 -5.82 12.91
N ARG A 32 -12.93 -6.37 11.86
CA ARG A 32 -13.77 -5.62 10.92
C ARG A 32 -14.93 -4.92 11.61
N ALA A 33 -15.59 -5.57 12.56
CA ALA A 33 -16.67 -4.93 13.31
C ALA A 33 -16.18 -3.77 14.16
N ILE A 34 -14.96 -3.85 14.71
CA ILE A 34 -14.33 -2.79 15.50
C ILE A 34 -14.00 -1.57 14.64
N VAL A 35 -13.42 -1.74 13.44
CA VAL A 35 -13.06 -0.62 12.52
C VAL A 35 -14.18 0.41 12.39
N TYR A 36 -15.42 -0.06 12.17
CA TYR A 36 -16.57 0.82 11.91
C TYR A 36 -17.36 1.22 13.16
N ASN A 37 -17.05 0.67 14.33
CA ASN A 37 -17.86 0.83 15.53
C ASN A 37 -17.02 1.00 16.81
N PHE A 38 -15.75 1.38 16.69
CA PHE A 38 -14.83 1.48 17.83
C PHE A 38 -15.41 2.36 18.94
N GLU A 39 -15.97 3.52 18.59
CA GLU A 39 -16.60 4.46 19.53
C GLU A 39 -17.88 3.94 20.20
N LYS A 40 -18.40 2.78 19.79
CA LYS A 40 -19.56 2.12 20.43
C LYS A 40 -19.14 1.15 21.53
N LEU A 41 -17.84 0.91 21.68
CA LEU A 41 -17.28 0.12 22.77
C LEU A 41 -16.80 1.05 23.89
N PRO A 42 -16.89 0.60 25.15
CA PRO A 42 -16.07 1.16 26.21
C PRO A 42 -14.60 1.15 25.80
N GLU A 43 -13.87 2.22 26.11
CA GLU A 43 -12.48 2.40 25.67
C GLU A 43 -11.59 1.21 26.06
N ASP A 44 -11.70 0.73 27.31
CA ASP A 44 -10.90 -0.40 27.80
C ASP A 44 -11.20 -1.71 27.05
N VAL A 45 -12.45 -1.90 26.62
CA VAL A 45 -12.89 -3.05 25.83
C VAL A 45 -12.33 -2.97 24.41
N GLY A 46 -12.47 -1.81 23.76
CA GLY A 46 -11.93 -1.58 22.42
C GLY A 46 -10.43 -1.82 22.36
N ASN A 47 -9.69 -1.24 23.32
CA ASN A 47 -8.24 -1.36 23.42
C ASN A 47 -7.81 -2.82 23.64
N LYS A 48 -8.42 -3.52 24.61
CA LYS A 48 -8.12 -4.94 24.88
C LYS A 48 -8.37 -5.82 23.66
N LEU A 49 -9.45 -5.57 22.92
CA LEU A 49 -9.74 -6.32 21.70
C LEU A 49 -8.70 -6.06 20.61
N LEU A 50 -8.27 -4.81 20.41
CA LEU A 50 -7.20 -4.50 19.45
C LEU A 50 -5.89 -5.22 19.79
N PHE A 51 -5.50 -5.25 21.08
CA PHE A 51 -4.34 -6.02 21.52
C PHE A 51 -4.46 -7.52 21.25
N GLU A 52 -5.62 -8.11 21.51
CA GLU A 52 -5.82 -9.55 21.27
C GLU A 52 -5.80 -9.87 19.77
N LEU A 53 -6.45 -9.03 18.97
CA LEU A 53 -6.54 -9.21 17.53
C LEU A 53 -5.21 -8.93 16.81
N ALA A 54 -4.38 -8.01 17.31
CA ALA A 54 -3.07 -7.71 16.72
C ALA A 54 -2.12 -8.93 16.73
N LYS A 55 -2.37 -9.91 17.60
CA LYS A 55 -1.63 -11.17 17.65
C LYS A 55 -1.99 -12.12 16.49
N LYS A 56 -3.08 -11.85 15.76
CA LYS A 56 -3.63 -12.72 14.72
C LYS A 56 -3.36 -12.13 13.34
N ASP A 57 -2.68 -12.88 12.48
CA ASP A 57 -2.42 -12.45 11.10
C ASP A 57 -3.72 -12.19 10.32
N SER A 58 -4.75 -13.02 10.53
CA SER A 58 -6.07 -12.85 9.89
C SER A 58 -6.79 -11.55 10.27
N ALA A 59 -6.41 -10.91 11.38
CA ALA A 59 -7.01 -9.66 11.83
C ALA A 59 -6.15 -8.42 11.55
N ALA A 60 -4.88 -8.61 11.13
CA ALA A 60 -3.89 -7.55 11.01
C ALA A 60 -4.38 -6.36 10.15
N GLU A 61 -5.06 -6.64 9.03
CA GLU A 61 -5.62 -5.60 8.15
C GLU A 61 -6.56 -4.65 8.91
N TYR A 62 -7.54 -5.24 9.57
CA TYR A 62 -8.59 -4.49 10.21
C TYR A 62 -8.09 -3.85 11.52
N VAL A 63 -7.11 -4.45 12.20
CA VAL A 63 -6.44 -3.81 13.34
C VAL A 63 -5.68 -2.56 12.88
N ALA A 64 -4.86 -2.64 11.84
CA ALA A 64 -4.14 -1.49 11.31
C ALA A 64 -5.10 -0.36 10.88
N ARG A 65 -6.20 -0.70 10.19
CA ARG A 65 -7.24 0.27 9.82
C ARG A 65 -7.94 0.88 11.03
N ALA A 66 -8.28 0.08 12.04
CA ALA A 66 -8.93 0.59 13.25
C ALA A 66 -8.02 1.58 13.98
N ILE A 67 -6.72 1.27 14.07
CA ILE A 67 -5.74 2.16 14.70
C ILE A 67 -5.65 3.47 13.95
N VAL A 68 -5.44 3.42 12.63
CA VAL A 68 -5.25 4.63 11.83
C VAL A 68 -6.50 5.52 11.81
N TYR A 69 -7.71 4.95 11.67
CA TYR A 69 -8.94 5.74 11.66
C TYR A 69 -9.26 6.41 12.99
N ASN A 70 -8.78 5.86 14.11
CA ASN A 70 -9.03 6.37 15.44
C ASN A 70 -7.75 6.94 16.09
N PHE A 71 -6.70 7.19 15.30
CA PHE A 71 -5.33 7.36 15.80
C PHE A 71 -5.23 8.39 16.93
N GLU A 72 -5.79 9.60 16.75
CA GLU A 72 -5.74 10.66 17.77
C GLU A 72 -6.50 10.35 19.07
N LYS A 73 -7.45 9.40 19.04
CA LYS A 73 -8.30 9.03 20.18
C LYS A 73 -7.76 7.84 20.96
N LEU A 74 -6.83 7.09 20.37
CA LEU A 74 -6.29 5.87 20.98
C LEU A 74 -5.14 6.21 21.93
N PRO A 75 -5.00 5.46 23.05
CA PRO A 75 -3.84 5.60 23.90
C PRO A 75 -2.57 5.14 23.17
N GLU A 76 -1.41 5.63 23.64
CA GLU A 76 -0.12 5.44 22.97
C GLU A 76 0.25 3.97 22.73
N ASP A 77 -0.01 3.12 23.70
CA ASP A 77 0.25 1.68 23.64
C ASP A 77 -0.55 0.99 22.52
N VAL A 78 -1.81 1.40 22.30
CA VAL A 78 -2.64 0.88 21.20
C VAL A 78 -2.17 1.43 19.86
N ARG A 79 -1.69 2.69 19.80
CA ARG A 79 -1.08 3.23 18.57
C ARG A 79 0.21 2.50 18.21
N ASN A 80 0.99 2.08 19.22
CA ASN A 80 2.24 1.34 19.02
C ASN A 80 2.04 -0.03 18.35
N LEU A 81 0.84 -0.62 18.44
CA LEU A 81 0.50 -1.83 17.68
C LEU A 81 0.66 -1.65 16.16
N LEU A 82 0.54 -0.43 15.63
CA LEU A 82 0.76 -0.18 14.20
C LEU A 82 2.22 -0.46 13.80
N PHE A 83 3.18 -0.11 14.67
CA PHE A 83 4.60 -0.37 14.47
C PHE A 83 4.89 -1.87 14.60
N GLU A 84 4.29 -2.54 15.58
CA GLU A 84 4.41 -4.01 15.72
C GLU A 84 3.86 -4.75 14.50
N LEU A 85 2.75 -4.28 13.94
CA LEU A 85 2.19 -4.81 12.70
C LEU A 85 3.11 -4.53 11.50
N ALA A 86 3.75 -3.36 11.43
CA ALA A 86 4.70 -3.02 10.35
C ALA A 86 5.93 -3.96 10.30
N GLU A 87 6.24 -4.63 11.41
CA GLU A 87 7.30 -5.64 11.49
C GLU A 87 6.87 -7.02 10.97
N LYS A 88 5.57 -7.25 10.76
CA LYS A 88 5.07 -8.51 10.21
C LYS A 88 4.90 -8.39 8.70
N ASP A 89 5.57 -9.27 7.95
CA ASP A 89 5.40 -9.34 6.49
C ASP A 89 3.92 -9.52 6.09
N SER A 90 3.17 -10.33 6.83
CA SER A 90 1.73 -10.59 6.64
C SER A 90 0.84 -9.36 6.82
N ALA A 91 1.34 -8.30 7.48
CA ALA A 91 0.58 -7.11 7.80
C ALA A 91 1.09 -5.85 7.08
N ALA A 92 2.29 -5.90 6.51
CA ALA A 92 2.97 -4.78 5.88
C ALA A 92 2.10 -4.09 4.79
N GLU A 93 1.39 -4.88 3.98
CA GLU A 93 0.47 -4.35 2.96
C GLU A 93 -0.59 -3.45 3.57
N TYR A 94 -1.22 -3.93 4.64
CA TYR A 94 -2.34 -3.25 5.26
C TYR A 94 -1.90 -2.03 6.06
N VAL A 95 -0.74 -2.09 6.70
CA VAL A 95 -0.12 -0.93 7.35
C VAL A 95 0.17 0.15 6.31
N ALA A 96 0.80 -0.20 5.18
CA ALA A 96 1.10 0.75 4.11
C ALA A 96 -0.17 1.42 3.58
N ARG A 97 -1.20 0.62 3.24
CA ARG A 97 -2.48 1.16 2.75
C ARG A 97 -3.17 2.06 3.77
N ALA A 98 -3.18 1.67 5.05
CA ALA A 98 -3.80 2.46 6.09
C ALA A 98 -3.12 3.83 6.25
N ILE A 99 -1.78 3.85 6.28
CA ILE A 99 -1.01 5.10 6.40
C ILE A 99 -1.25 6.01 5.19
N VAL A 100 -1.16 5.48 3.97
CA VAL A 100 -1.36 6.29 2.76
C VAL A 100 -2.75 6.94 2.73
N TYR A 101 -3.80 6.17 3.03
CA TYR A 101 -5.18 6.68 2.99
C TYR A 101 -5.47 7.78 4.04
N ASN A 102 -4.64 7.88 5.08
CA ASN A 102 -4.84 8.85 6.16
C ASN A 102 -3.61 9.75 6.36
N PHE A 103 -2.75 9.86 5.34
CA PHE A 103 -1.40 10.41 5.48
C PHE A 103 -1.38 11.77 6.19
N ASP A 104 -2.24 12.70 5.77
CA ASP A 104 -2.28 14.06 6.32
C ASP A 104 -2.78 14.17 7.77
N LYS A 105 -3.42 13.11 8.29
CA LYS A 105 -3.96 13.06 9.66
C LYS A 105 -3.02 12.36 10.64
N LEU A 106 -1.90 11.84 10.17
CA LEU A 106 -0.99 11.03 10.97
C LEU A 106 0.24 11.83 11.40
N PRO A 107 0.77 11.56 12.61
CA PRO A 107 2.03 12.15 13.04
C PRO A 107 3.20 11.67 12.17
N GLU A 108 4.29 12.43 12.20
CA GLU A 108 5.42 12.22 11.30
C GLU A 108 6.09 10.85 11.43
N ASP A 109 6.24 10.34 12.65
CA ASP A 109 6.77 9.01 12.96
C ASP A 109 5.95 7.90 12.29
N VAL A 110 4.61 7.99 12.34
CA VAL A 110 3.73 7.04 11.66
C VAL A 110 3.81 7.18 10.14
N ARG A 111 3.92 8.41 9.62
CA ARG A 111 4.11 8.62 8.17
C ARG A 111 5.45 8.04 7.70
N ASN A 112 6.48 8.11 8.53
CA ASN A 112 7.81 7.58 8.24
C ASN A 112 7.86 6.06 8.13
N LEU A 113 6.92 5.33 8.76
CA LEU A 113 6.77 3.88 8.55
C LEU A 113 6.62 3.50 7.08
N LEU A 114 6.04 4.34 6.22
CA LEU A 114 5.99 4.07 4.77
C LEU A 114 7.38 3.96 4.15
N PHE A 115 8.31 4.81 4.58
CA PHE A 115 9.69 4.75 4.11
C PHE A 115 10.41 3.53 4.68
N GLU A 116 10.14 3.14 5.93
CA GLU A 116 10.71 1.94 6.53
C GLU A 116 10.23 0.67 5.83
N LEU A 117 8.92 0.56 5.57
CA LEU A 117 8.33 -0.53 4.78
C LEU A 117 8.91 -0.56 3.36
N ALA A 118 9.14 0.60 2.74
CA ALA A 118 9.77 0.68 1.42
C ALA A 118 11.24 0.21 1.40
N GLU A 119 11.94 0.11 2.54
CA GLU A 119 13.26 -0.55 2.59
C GLU A 119 13.16 -2.07 2.62
N LYS A 120 12.08 -2.64 3.15
CA LYS A 120 11.91 -4.08 3.29
C LYS A 120 11.52 -4.68 1.93
N ASP A 121 12.31 -5.61 1.41
CA ASP A 121 12.05 -6.21 0.09
C ASP A 121 10.70 -6.91 0.03
N SER A 122 10.25 -7.52 1.14
CA SER A 122 8.96 -8.19 1.31
C SER A 122 7.76 -7.23 1.36
N ALA A 123 7.97 -5.95 1.65
CA ALA A 123 6.91 -4.95 1.77
C ALA A 123 6.91 -3.91 0.65
N ALA A 124 8.02 -3.77 -0.07
CA ALA A 124 8.21 -2.72 -1.06
C ALA A 124 7.13 -2.75 -2.17
N GLU A 125 6.72 -3.93 -2.64
CA GLU A 125 5.65 -4.05 -3.64
C GLU A 125 4.32 -3.49 -3.11
N TYR A 126 4.00 -3.75 -1.84
CA TYR A 126 2.76 -3.27 -1.24
C TYR A 126 2.77 -1.76 -1.03
N VAL A 127 3.91 -1.17 -0.67
CA VAL A 127 4.04 0.29 -0.60
C VAL A 127 3.85 0.90 -1.99
N ALA A 128 4.43 0.29 -3.04
CA ALA A 128 4.24 0.76 -4.42
C ALA A 128 2.76 0.70 -4.85
N GLN A 129 2.05 -0.37 -4.51
CA GLN A 129 0.61 -0.50 -4.77
C GLN A 129 -0.21 0.54 -4.00
N ALA A 130 0.07 0.72 -2.70
CA ALA A 130 -0.63 1.69 -1.87
C ALA A 130 -0.48 3.12 -2.42
N VAL A 131 0.74 3.50 -2.82
CA VAL A 131 1.04 4.78 -3.49
C VAL A 131 0.31 4.88 -4.83
N ALA A 132 0.27 3.82 -5.64
CA ALA A 132 -0.38 3.85 -6.95
C ALA A 132 -1.91 3.99 -6.87
N GLU A 133 -2.53 3.35 -5.88
CA GLU A 133 -3.97 3.34 -5.65
C GLU A 133 -4.48 4.66 -5.07
N ASN A 134 -3.68 5.33 -4.25
CA ASN A 134 -4.04 6.53 -3.50
C ASN A 134 -3.08 7.69 -3.84
N PHE A 135 -2.71 7.80 -5.11
CA PHE A 135 -1.61 8.63 -5.57
C PHE A 135 -1.69 10.11 -5.16
N GLU A 136 -2.90 10.67 -5.14
CA GLU A 136 -3.14 12.06 -4.78
C GLU A 136 -3.33 12.30 -3.27
N GLU A 137 -3.47 11.23 -2.47
CA GLU A 137 -3.55 11.34 -1.00
C GLU A 137 -2.18 11.60 -0.35
N LEU A 138 -1.10 11.49 -1.13
CA LEU A 138 0.26 11.79 -0.70
C LEU A 138 0.73 13.13 -1.27
N PRO A 139 1.40 13.96 -0.44
CA PRO A 139 2.17 15.10 -0.93
C PRO A 139 3.11 14.70 -2.06
N GLU A 140 3.29 15.59 -3.03
CA GLU A 140 4.04 15.31 -4.25
C GLU A 140 5.49 14.90 -3.97
N ASP A 141 6.15 15.61 -3.07
CA ASP A 141 7.51 15.32 -2.65
C ASP A 141 7.62 13.93 -2.00
N VAL A 142 6.63 13.56 -1.17
CA VAL A 142 6.57 12.27 -0.49
C VAL A 142 6.38 11.14 -1.50
N ARG A 143 5.36 11.20 -2.36
CA ARG A 143 5.08 10.13 -3.34
C ARG A 143 6.23 9.97 -4.32
N ASN A 144 6.81 11.07 -4.81
CA ASN A 144 7.93 11.02 -5.76
C ASN A 144 9.18 10.40 -5.10
N LYS A 145 9.49 10.80 -3.85
CA LYS A 145 10.60 10.23 -3.09
C LYS A 145 10.41 8.73 -2.84
N LEU A 146 9.20 8.29 -2.48
CA LEU A 146 8.85 6.88 -2.32
C LEU A 146 9.02 6.11 -3.64
N LEU A 147 8.47 6.60 -4.74
CA LEU A 147 8.58 5.94 -6.05
C LEU A 147 10.04 5.78 -6.48
N PHE A 148 10.89 6.79 -6.29
CA PHE A 148 12.32 6.67 -6.61
C PHE A 148 13.06 5.66 -5.72
N LYS A 149 12.64 5.52 -4.47
CA LYS A 149 13.17 4.57 -3.51
C LYS A 149 12.79 3.15 -3.90
N LEU A 150 11.49 2.92 -4.12
CA LEU A 150 10.91 1.66 -4.54
C LEU A 150 11.43 1.21 -5.91
N ALA A 151 11.65 2.13 -6.85
CA ALA A 151 12.25 1.84 -8.15
C ALA A 151 13.69 1.28 -8.07
N LYS A 152 14.36 1.34 -6.91
CA LYS A 152 15.66 0.68 -6.71
C LYS A 152 15.50 -0.82 -6.43
N LYS A 153 14.36 -1.25 -5.91
CA LYS A 153 14.07 -2.62 -5.48
C LYS A 153 13.49 -3.42 -6.64
N ASP A 154 14.03 -4.61 -6.90
CA ASP A 154 13.52 -5.45 -7.99
C ASP A 154 12.11 -5.96 -7.72
N SER A 155 11.75 -6.22 -6.45
CA SER A 155 10.41 -6.67 -6.03
C SER A 155 9.32 -5.64 -6.30
N ALA A 156 9.64 -4.34 -6.21
CA ALA A 156 8.66 -3.27 -6.41
C ALA A 156 8.71 -2.63 -7.81
N ALA A 157 9.72 -2.94 -8.63
CA ALA A 157 10.00 -2.21 -9.86
C ALA A 157 8.81 -2.25 -10.86
N GLY A 158 8.17 -3.42 -11.02
CA GLY A 158 6.98 -3.57 -11.87
C GLY A 158 5.79 -2.75 -11.35
N ASP A 159 5.51 -2.80 -10.04
CA ASP A 159 4.47 -1.97 -9.41
C ASP A 159 4.72 -0.48 -9.56
N VAL A 160 5.97 -0.02 -9.43
CA VAL A 160 6.31 1.39 -9.68
C VAL A 160 6.09 1.75 -11.15
N ALA A 161 6.47 0.90 -12.10
CA ALA A 161 6.21 1.14 -13.52
C ALA A 161 4.70 1.25 -13.81
N ARG A 162 3.89 0.37 -13.22
CA ARG A 162 2.42 0.44 -13.29
C ARG A 162 1.86 1.71 -12.63
N ALA A 163 2.42 2.13 -11.50
CA ALA A 163 2.03 3.36 -10.81
C ALA A 163 2.27 4.60 -11.69
N VAL A 164 3.45 4.66 -12.33
CA VAL A 164 3.80 5.73 -13.28
C VAL A 164 2.88 5.70 -14.50
N ALA A 165 2.59 4.53 -15.06
CA ALA A 165 1.69 4.39 -16.20
C ALA A 165 0.28 4.92 -15.90
N LYS A 166 -0.28 4.52 -14.75
CA LYS A 166 -1.65 4.86 -14.33
C LYS A 166 -1.79 6.34 -13.95
N ASN A 167 -0.75 6.94 -13.39
CA ASN A 167 -0.76 8.29 -12.87
C ASN A 167 0.13 9.26 -13.66
N PHE A 168 0.39 8.96 -14.95
CA PHE A 168 1.37 9.69 -15.76
C PHE A 168 1.11 11.20 -15.80
N ASP A 169 -0.14 11.62 -16.01
CA ASP A 169 -0.53 13.04 -16.05
C ASP A 169 -0.43 13.77 -14.69
N LYS A 170 -0.34 13.00 -13.60
CA LYS A 170 -0.26 13.52 -12.22
C LYS A 170 1.18 13.61 -11.71
N LEU A 171 2.13 13.14 -12.51
CA LEU A 171 3.55 13.25 -12.24
C LEU A 171 4.12 14.49 -12.93
N PRO A 172 5.05 15.21 -12.29
CA PRO A 172 5.93 16.09 -13.03
C PRO A 172 6.62 15.31 -14.15
N GLU A 173 6.64 15.88 -15.35
CA GLU A 173 7.14 15.21 -16.55
C GLU A 173 8.55 14.62 -16.34
N ASP A 174 9.44 15.40 -15.71
CA ASP A 174 10.81 14.98 -15.45
C ASP A 174 10.88 13.78 -14.47
N VAL A 175 9.99 13.73 -13.48
CA VAL A 175 9.91 12.64 -12.50
C VAL A 175 9.44 11.36 -13.19
N GLY A 176 8.34 11.42 -13.95
CA GLY A 176 7.80 10.29 -14.69
C GLY A 176 8.84 9.70 -15.65
N ASN A 177 9.50 10.56 -16.43
CA ASN A 177 10.53 10.15 -17.38
C ASN A 177 11.74 9.51 -16.68
N LYS A 178 12.26 10.14 -15.62
CA LYS A 178 13.40 9.59 -14.85
C LYS A 178 13.08 8.24 -14.23
N LEU A 179 11.86 8.06 -13.70
CA LEU A 179 11.42 6.77 -13.15
C LEU A 179 11.38 5.70 -14.25
N LEU A 180 10.78 5.99 -15.41
CA LEU A 180 10.72 5.03 -16.51
C LEU A 180 12.11 4.62 -17.00
N PHE A 181 13.06 5.56 -17.12
CA PHE A 181 14.44 5.21 -17.50
C PHE A 181 15.10 4.29 -16.48
N LYS A 182 15.00 4.64 -15.19
CA LYS A 182 15.55 3.82 -14.11
C LYS A 182 14.94 2.42 -14.06
N LEU A 183 13.65 2.31 -14.34
CA LEU A 183 12.95 1.03 -14.35
C LEU A 183 13.26 0.22 -15.62
N ALA A 184 13.49 0.86 -16.76
CA ALA A 184 13.91 0.20 -18.00
C ALA A 184 15.25 -0.54 -17.84
N GLU A 185 16.13 -0.07 -16.96
CA GLU A 185 17.39 -0.74 -16.59
C GLU A 185 17.19 -2.07 -15.86
N LYS A 186 15.98 -2.36 -15.35
CA LYS A 186 15.66 -3.60 -14.62
C LYS A 186 14.90 -4.58 -15.49
N ASP A 187 15.29 -5.86 -15.43
CA ASP A 187 14.60 -6.89 -16.21
C ASP A 187 13.22 -7.20 -15.65
N SER A 188 13.05 -7.09 -14.33
CA SER A 188 11.77 -7.29 -13.63
C SER A 188 10.70 -6.25 -13.96
N ALA A 189 11.07 -5.07 -14.44
CA ALA A 189 10.14 -4.00 -14.81
C ALA A 189 10.02 -3.79 -16.33
N ALA A 190 10.82 -4.46 -17.15
CA ALA A 190 10.91 -4.19 -18.58
C ALA A 190 9.55 -4.28 -19.31
N GLU A 191 8.73 -5.27 -18.95
CA GLU A 191 7.40 -5.45 -19.54
C GLU A 191 6.42 -4.35 -19.11
N ASP A 192 6.41 -4.00 -17.82
CA ASP A 192 5.55 -2.94 -17.30
C ASP A 192 5.97 -1.56 -17.80
N VAL A 193 7.26 -1.31 -18.02
CA VAL A 193 7.74 -0.10 -18.70
C VAL A 193 7.30 -0.07 -20.17
N ALA A 194 7.37 -1.19 -20.89
CA ALA A 194 6.85 -1.27 -22.26
C ALA A 194 5.35 -0.95 -22.32
N ARG A 195 4.57 -1.49 -21.37
CA ARG A 195 3.14 -1.16 -21.21
C ARG A 195 2.94 0.33 -20.88
N ALA A 196 3.73 0.88 -19.97
CA ALA A 196 3.65 2.30 -19.60
C ALA A 196 3.85 3.21 -20.81
N ILE A 197 4.82 2.88 -21.66
CA ILE A 197 5.07 3.57 -22.92
C ILE A 197 3.87 3.45 -23.86
N ALA A 198 3.32 2.26 -24.04
CA ALA A 198 2.17 2.06 -24.92
C ALA A 198 0.93 2.82 -24.44
N TYR A 199 0.62 2.77 -23.14
CA TYR A 199 -0.53 3.47 -22.57
C TYR A 199 -0.41 5.01 -22.63
N ASN A 200 0.82 5.53 -22.62
CA ASN A 200 1.09 6.97 -22.61
C ASN A 200 1.88 7.41 -23.85
N PHE A 201 1.73 6.70 -24.97
CA PHE A 201 2.58 6.86 -26.15
C PHE A 201 2.61 8.30 -26.67
N ASP A 202 1.42 8.90 -26.84
CA ASP A 202 1.25 10.27 -27.35
C ASP A 202 1.58 11.35 -26.31
N LYS A 203 1.66 10.97 -25.03
CA LYS A 203 1.96 11.89 -23.91
C LYS A 203 3.45 11.94 -23.59
N LEU A 204 4.19 10.89 -23.91
CA LEU A 204 5.63 10.86 -23.76
C LEU A 204 6.30 11.69 -24.87
N PRO A 205 7.26 12.57 -24.53
CA PRO A 205 8.08 13.22 -25.53
C PRO A 205 8.73 12.19 -26.47
N ASP A 206 8.74 12.48 -27.76
CA ASP A 206 9.23 11.56 -28.79
C ASP A 206 10.65 11.06 -28.52
N ASP A 207 11.54 11.93 -28.03
CA ASP A 207 12.92 11.57 -27.73
C ASP A 207 13.02 10.65 -26.51
N VAL A 208 12.23 10.90 -25.47
CA VAL A 208 12.12 10.04 -24.27
C VAL A 208 11.59 8.67 -24.67
N ARG A 209 10.47 8.64 -25.40
CA ARG A 209 9.83 7.41 -25.87
C ARG A 209 10.79 6.57 -26.70
N ASN A 210 11.44 7.17 -27.69
CA ASN A 210 12.37 6.45 -28.58
C ASN A 210 13.59 5.92 -27.82
N LYS A 211 14.15 6.68 -26.87
CA LYS A 211 15.26 6.22 -26.03
C LYS A 211 14.84 5.04 -25.15
N LEU A 212 13.68 5.12 -24.49
CA LEU A 212 13.17 4.02 -23.66
C LEU A 212 12.94 2.75 -24.48
N LEU A 213 12.31 2.86 -25.65
CA LEU A 213 12.11 1.74 -26.57
C LEU A 213 13.45 1.12 -27.01
N PHE A 214 14.45 1.95 -27.28
CA PHE A 214 15.80 1.48 -27.61
C PHE A 214 16.46 0.74 -26.45
N GLU A 215 16.37 1.26 -25.22
CA GLU A 215 16.91 0.58 -24.03
C GLU A 215 16.23 -0.78 -23.81
N LEU A 216 14.91 -0.86 -23.93
CA LEU A 216 14.17 -2.13 -23.82
C LEU A 216 14.54 -3.13 -24.93
N ALA A 217 14.78 -2.66 -26.15
CA ALA A 217 15.14 -3.50 -27.30
C ALA A 217 16.53 -4.16 -27.18
N LYS A 218 17.39 -3.66 -26.28
CA LYS A 218 18.68 -4.31 -25.94
C LYS A 218 18.51 -5.53 -25.04
N LYS A 219 17.40 -5.64 -24.31
CA LYS A 219 17.27 -6.57 -23.17
C LYS A 219 16.76 -7.97 -23.48
N ASP A 220 16.11 -8.22 -24.62
CA ASP A 220 15.96 -9.57 -25.21
C ASP A 220 15.26 -9.52 -26.58
N SER A 221 15.48 -10.54 -27.40
CA SER A 221 14.88 -10.74 -28.72
C SER A 221 13.36 -10.98 -28.68
N GLN A 222 12.81 -11.64 -27.65
CA GLN A 222 11.36 -11.86 -27.50
C GLN A 222 10.61 -10.57 -27.12
N LYS A 223 11.26 -9.69 -26.36
CA LYS A 223 10.72 -8.37 -26.00
C LYS A 223 10.60 -7.44 -27.21
N ARG A 224 11.46 -7.61 -28.23
CA ARG A 224 11.34 -6.92 -29.54
C ARG A 224 10.03 -7.27 -30.25
N THR A 225 9.51 -8.49 -30.13
CA THR A 225 8.26 -8.90 -30.77
C THR A 225 7.06 -8.17 -30.17
N LEU A 226 7.03 -7.98 -28.85
CA LEU A 226 6.00 -7.19 -28.16
C LEU A 226 6.09 -5.70 -28.57
N LEU A 227 7.31 -5.16 -28.60
CA LEU A 227 7.60 -3.79 -29.02
C LEU A 227 7.16 -3.53 -30.47
N LEU A 228 7.44 -4.47 -31.38
CA LEU A 228 6.99 -4.42 -32.77
C LEU A 228 5.46 -4.53 -32.86
N GLY A 229 4.82 -5.38 -32.04
CA GLY A 229 3.35 -5.44 -31.98
C GLY A 229 2.71 -4.11 -31.60
N MET A 230 3.28 -3.41 -30.62
CA MET A 230 2.84 -2.09 -30.18
C MET A 230 3.09 -1.00 -31.24
N LEU A 231 4.26 -0.99 -31.89
CA LEU A 231 4.58 -0.03 -32.96
C LEU A 231 3.71 -0.18 -34.21
N HIS A 232 3.18 -1.38 -34.46
CA HIS A 232 2.29 -1.66 -35.59
C HIS A 232 0.79 -1.60 -35.22
N GLY A 233 0.44 -1.11 -34.03
CA GLY A 233 -0.96 -0.94 -33.60
C GLY A 233 -1.73 -2.26 -33.46
N ARG A 234 -1.05 -3.36 -33.14
CA ARG A 234 -1.69 -4.69 -33.00
C ARG A 234 -2.07 -5.02 -31.56
N PHE A 235 -2.75 -4.12 -30.84
CA PHE A 235 -3.44 -4.40 -29.57
C PHE A 235 -4.55 -3.37 -29.34
#